data_AF-A0A6J4Q9W3-F1
#
_entry.id   AF-A0A6J4Q9W3-F1
#
_cell.length_a   1.000
_cell.length_b   1.000
_cell.length_c   1.000
_cell.angle_alpha   90.00
_cell.angle_beta   90.00
_cell.angle_gamma   90.00
#
_symmetry.space_group_name_H-M   'P 1'
#
loop_
_entity.id
_entity.type
_entity.pdbx_description
1 polymer ?
#
loop_
_entity_poly.entity_id
_entity_poly.type
_entity_poly.pdbx_seq_one_letter_code
_entity_poly.pdbx_strand_id
1 'polypeptide(L)'
;MSLIRTILGFVILLILTHAALVYVGVRRAANTVTEAVYSLGALLESPAALLISALPAIQQYLNPNSFFTVALTAAGLYLILYLLLGVGKKG
;
A
#
# COMPACT_ATOMS: atom_id res chain seq x y z
N MET A 1 -18.13 5.45 -11.46
CA MET A 1 -16.72 5.58 -11.92
C MET A 1 -15.86 6.57 -11.10
N SER A 2 -16.42 7.48 -10.29
CA SER A 2 -15.59 8.34 -9.38
C SER A 2 -15.24 7.64 -8.06
N LEU A 3 -16.21 6.94 -7.46
CA LEU A 3 -16.06 6.34 -6.13
C LEU A 3 -14.88 5.36 -6.01
N ILE A 4 -14.73 4.42 -6.93
CA ILE A 4 -13.62 3.45 -6.92
C ILE A 4 -12.27 4.17 -6.98
N ARG A 5 -12.16 5.21 -7.81
CA ARG A 5 -10.95 6.02 -7.93
C ARG A 5 -10.64 6.77 -6.63
N THR A 6 -11.66 7.34 -5.99
CA THR A 6 -11.53 7.98 -4.67
C THR A 6 -11.08 6.99 -3.61
N ILE A 7 -11.68 5.79 -3.57
CA ILE A 7 -11.30 4.71 -2.65
C ILE A 7 -9.84 4.31 -2.88
N LEU A 8 -9.42 4.10 -4.13
CA LEU A 8 -8.02 3.80 -4.44
C LEU A 8 -7.07 4.91 -3.99
N GLY A 9 -7.46 6.18 -4.18
CA GLY A 9 -6.70 7.31 -3.66
C GLY A 9 -6.55 7.26 -2.14
N PHE A 10 -7.63 6.96 -1.41
CA PHE A 10 -7.60 6.78 0.03
C PHE A 10 -6.74 5.58 0.46
N VAL A 11 -6.78 4.46 -0.27
CA VAL A 11 -5.94 3.29 -0.02
C VAL A 11 -4.46 3.65 -0.14
N ILE A 12 -4.07 4.33 -1.22
CA ILE A 12 -2.68 4.78 -1.42
C ILE A 12 -2.27 5.72 -0.29
N LEU A 13 -3.11 6.70 0.05
CA LEU A 13 -2.83 7.65 1.12
C LEU A 13 -2.68 6.94 2.48
N LEU A 14 -3.49 5.92 2.76
CA LEU A 14 -3.43 5.17 4.01
C LEU A 14 -2.15 4.34 4.12
N ILE A 15 -1.73 3.67 3.03
CA ILE A 15 -0.46 2.93 2.99
C ILE A 15 0.73 3.89 3.19
N LEU A 16 0.73 5.04 2.52
CA LEU A 16 1.78 6.04 2.69
C LEU A 16 1.81 6.61 4.12
N THR A 17 0.63 6.82 4.72
CA THR A 17 0.53 7.27 6.11
C THR A 17 1.08 6.22 7.07
N HIS A 18 0.73 4.94 6.87
CA HIS A 18 1.28 3.84 7.66
C HIS A 18 2.81 3.77 7.53
N ALA A 19 3.34 3.89 6.31
CA ALA A 19 4.78 3.93 6.08
C ALA A 19 5.46 5.14 6.74
N ALA A 20 4.84 6.32 6.71
CA ALA A 20 5.34 7.52 7.37
C ALA A 20 5.36 7.37 8.90
N LEU A 21 4.32 6.77 9.50
CA LEU A 21 4.28 6.49 10.95
C LEU A 21 5.41 5.55 11.37
N VAL A 22 5.66 4.49 10.58
CA VAL A 22 6.78 3.57 10.81
C VAL A 22 8.11 4.30 10.67
N TYR A 23 8.28 5.13 9.65
CA TYR A 23 9.50 5.90 9.42
C TYR A 23 9.83 6.87 10.57
N VAL A 24 8.81 7.56 11.10
CA VAL A 24 8.96 8.49 12.24
C VAL A 24 9.07 7.74 13.58
N GLY A 25 8.86 6.43 13.61
CA GLY A 25 8.96 5.61 14.82
C GLY A 25 7.76 5.76 15.76
N VAL A 26 6.60 6.15 15.24
CA VAL A 26 5.35 6.22 16.03
C VAL A 26 4.95 4.82 16.45
N ARG A 27 4.61 4.63 17.72
CA ARG A 27 4.17 3.31 18.21
C ARG A 27 2.76 3.00 17.70
N ARG A 28 2.54 1.75 17.28
CA ARG A 28 1.22 1.24 16.85
C ARG A 28 0.11 1.53 17.86
N ALA A 29 0.40 1.37 19.15
CA ALA A 29 -0.55 1.58 20.25
C ALA A 29 -0.47 3.00 20.87
N ALA A 30 -0.01 4.01 20.12
CA ALA A 30 0.03 5.38 20.63
C ALA A 30 -1.38 5.93 20.90
N ASN A 31 -2.35 5.57 20.08
CA ASN A 31 -3.79 5.83 20.24
C ASN A 31 -4.62 4.94 19.27
N THR A 32 -5.93 5.00 19.40
CA THR A 32 -6.89 4.24 18.58
C THR A 32 -6.78 4.53 17.07
N VAL A 33 -6.45 5.76 16.68
CA VAL A 33 -6.31 6.13 15.26
C VAL A 33 -5.06 5.50 14.67
N THR A 34 -3.92 5.58 15.36
CA THR A 34 -2.70 4.89 14.93
C THR A 34 -2.91 3.38 14.85
N GLU A 35 -3.58 2.77 15.83
CA GLU A 35 -3.84 1.33 15.80
C GLU A 35 -4.68 0.92 14.59
N ALA A 36 -5.70 1.71 14.25
CA ALA A 36 -6.50 1.52 13.05
C ALA A 36 -5.67 1.66 11.77
N VAL A 37 -4.82 2.70 11.67
CA VAL A 37 -3.95 2.90 10.50
C VAL A 37 -2.96 1.76 10.32
N TYR A 38 -2.33 1.28 11.39
CA TYR A 38 -1.43 0.13 11.33
C TYR A 38 -2.14 -1.15 10.89
N SER A 39 -3.35 -1.39 11.40
CA SER A 39 -4.11 -2.60 11.09
C SER A 39 -4.65 -2.59 9.65
N LEU A 40 -5.17 -1.44 9.20
CA LEU A 40 -5.61 -1.24 7.83
C LEU A 40 -4.44 -1.24 6.85
N GLY A 41 -3.33 -0.58 7.19
CA GLY A 41 -2.10 -0.57 6.39
C GLY A 41 -1.58 -1.97 6.16
N ALA A 42 -1.41 -2.76 7.23
CA ALA A 42 -1.00 -4.16 7.13
C ALA A 42 -1.94 -5.01 6.26
N LEU A 43 -3.25 -4.79 6.34
CA LEU A 43 -4.23 -5.50 5.51
C LEU A 43 -4.07 -5.14 4.03
N LEU A 44 -3.94 -3.86 3.72
CA LEU A 44 -3.80 -3.36 2.33
C LEU A 44 -2.43 -3.70 1.73
N GLU A 45 -1.40 -3.88 2.55
CA GLU A 45 -0.06 -4.28 2.12
C GLU A 45 0.07 -5.80 1.88
N SER A 46 -0.81 -6.61 2.48
CA SER A 46 -0.78 -8.07 2.39
C SER A 46 -0.78 -8.63 0.95
N PRO A 47 -1.54 -8.10 -0.02
CA PRO A 47 -1.52 -8.62 -1.39
C PRO A 47 -0.17 -8.39 -2.06
N ALA A 48 0.51 -7.28 -1.76
CA ALA A 48 1.84 -7.01 -2.29
C ALA A 48 2.87 -7.98 -1.70
N ALA A 49 2.81 -8.27 -0.39
CA ALA A 49 3.67 -9.27 0.23
C ALA A 49 3.50 -10.65 -0.41
N LEU A 50 2.25 -11.06 -0.67
CA LEU A 50 1.94 -12.30 -1.35
C LEU A 50 2.48 -12.32 -2.78
N LEU A 51 2.31 -11.24 -3.55
CA LEU A 51 2.81 -11.15 -4.93
C LEU A 51 4.33 -11.23 -5.00
N ILE A 52 5.06 -10.52 -4.13
CA ILE A 52 6.52 -10.59 -4.07
C ILE A 52 6.97 -12.00 -3.66
N SER A 53 6.28 -12.61 -2.69
CA SER A 53 6.61 -13.96 -2.21
C SER A 53 6.30 -15.06 -3.23
N ALA A 54 5.30 -14.85 -4.09
CA ALA A 54 4.89 -15.82 -5.10
C ALA A 54 5.74 -15.77 -6.38
N LEU A 55 6.48 -14.68 -6.64
CA LEU A 55 7.27 -14.51 -7.86
C LEU A 55 8.79 -14.51 -7.56
N PRO A 56 9.48 -15.66 -7.69
CA PRO A 56 10.92 -15.77 -7.44
C PRO A 56 11.77 -14.82 -8.29
N ALA A 57 11.32 -14.53 -9.52
CA ALA A 57 12.01 -13.64 -10.45
C ALA A 57 12.17 -12.20 -9.92
N ILE A 58 11.29 -11.76 -9.02
CA ILE A 58 11.30 -10.39 -8.48
C ILE A 58 12.01 -10.34 -7.12
N GLN A 59 12.12 -11.48 -6.41
CA GLN A 59 12.76 -11.57 -5.10
C GLN A 59 14.25 -11.21 -5.11
N GLN A 60 14.92 -11.35 -6.27
CA GLN A 60 16.30 -10.88 -6.46
C GLN A 60 16.44 -9.35 -6.36
N TYR A 61 15.34 -8.60 -6.58
CA TYR A 61 15.31 -7.13 -6.55
C TYR A 61 14.52 -6.58 -5.34
N LEU A 62 13.49 -7.31 -4.90
CA LEU A 62 12.59 -6.90 -3.83
C LEU A 62 12.66 -7.92 -2.69
N ASN A 63 13.21 -7.48 -1.56
CA ASN A 63 13.18 -8.28 -0.33
C ASN A 63 11.75 -8.34 0.26
N PRO A 64 11.09 -9.51 0.28
CA PRO A 64 9.72 -9.64 0.79
C PRO A 64 9.61 -9.42 2.32
N ASN A 65 10.72 -9.54 3.05
CA ASN A 65 10.75 -9.33 4.51
C ASN A 65 10.94 -7.86 4.90
N SER A 66 11.25 -6.99 3.94
CA SER A 66 11.41 -5.56 4.19
C SER A 66 10.06 -4.86 4.15
N PHE A 67 9.68 -4.24 5.27
CA PHE A 67 8.43 -3.48 5.38
C PHE A 67 8.30 -2.43 4.28
N PHE A 68 9.32 -1.59 4.08
CA PHE A 68 9.27 -0.53 3.07
C PHE A 68 9.20 -1.07 1.64
N THR A 69 9.80 -2.23 1.38
CA THR A 69 9.68 -2.90 0.07
C THR A 69 8.23 -3.29 -0.20
N VAL A 70 7.57 -3.93 0.78
CA VAL A 70 6.16 -4.33 0.67
C VAL A 70 5.25 -3.10 0.55
N ALA A 71 5.43 -2.10 1.42
CA ALA A 71 4.60 -0.90 1.46
C ALA A 71 4.68 -0.07 0.17
N LEU A 72 5.89 0.15 -0.36
CA LEU A 72 6.09 0.86 -1.63
C LEU A 72 5.56 0.06 -2.82
N THR A 73 5.74 -1.26 -2.81
CA THR A 73 5.19 -2.13 -3.86
C THR A 73 3.66 -2.09 -3.85
N ALA A 74 3.03 -2.16 -2.67
CA ALA A 74 1.59 -2.03 -2.52
C ALA A 74 1.10 -0.67 -3.05
N ALA A 75 1.71 0.43 -2.60
CA ALA A 75 1.37 1.78 -3.06
C ALA A 75 1.52 1.90 -4.59
N GLY A 76 2.59 1.36 -5.16
CA GLY A 76 2.84 1.34 -6.60
C GLY A 76 1.78 0.55 -7.38
N LEU A 77 1.41 -0.65 -6.90
CA LEU A 77 0.36 -1.47 -7.50
C LEU A 77 -0.99 -0.75 -7.50
N TYR A 78 -1.40 -0.18 -6.36
CA TYR A 78 -2.64 0.58 -6.28
C TYR A 78 -2.60 1.85 -7.12
N LEU A 79 -1.44 2.49 -7.26
CA LEU A 79 -1.27 3.65 -8.15
C LEU A 79 -1.45 3.25 -9.62
N ILE A 80 -0.89 2.12 -10.05
CA ILE A 80 -1.09 1.59 -11.41
C ILE A 80 -2.58 1.35 -11.66
N LEU A 81 -3.28 0.70 -10.73
CA LEU A 81 -4.73 0.47 -10.84
C LEU A 81 -5.51 1.80 -10.91
N TYR A 82 -5.11 2.78 -10.10
CA TYR A 82 -5.73 4.12 -10.08
C TYR A 82 -5.57 4.81 -11.43
N LEU A 83 -4.38 4.74 -12.04
CA LEU A 83 -4.10 5.31 -13.35
C LEU A 83 -4.86 4.59 -14.46
N LEU A 84 -4.87 3.26 -14.47
CA LEU A 84 -5.61 2.46 -15.46
C LEU A 84 -7.11 2.79 -15.45
N LEU A 85 -7.70 3.01 -14.27
CA LEU A 85 -9.09 3.43 -14.14
C LEU A 85 -9.35 4.85 -14.68
N GLY A 86 -8.30 5.69 -14.80
CA GLY A 86 -8.36 7.05 -15.34
C GLY A 86 -8.12 7.14 -16.85
N VAL A 87 -7.35 6.21 -17.43
CA VAL A 87 -6.92 6.26 -18.84
C VAL A 87 -8.08 6.03 -19.83
N GLY A 88 -9.11 5.26 -19.45
CA GLY A 88 -10.28 5.00 -20.30
C GLY A 88 -11.35 6.11 -20.35
N LYS A 89 -11.19 7.21 -19.62
CA LYS A 89 -12.19 8.30 -19.50
C LYS A 89 -11.90 9.53 -20.38
N LYS A 90 -11.25 9.32 -21.53
CA LYS A 90 -11.24 10.30 -22.63
C LYS A 90 -12.12 9.75 -23.75
N GLY A 91 -13.39 10.12 -23.68
CA GLY A 91 -14.47 9.90 -24.64
C GLY A 91 -15.66 10.70 -24.16
#